data_AF-A0A4P5T1I0-F1
#
_entry.id   AF-A0A4P5T1I0-F1
#
_cell.length_a   1.000
_cell.length_b   1.000
_cell.length_c   1.000
_cell.angle_alpha   90.00
_cell.angle_beta   90.00
_cell.angle_gamma   90.00
#
_symmetry.space_group_name_H-M   'P 1'
#
loop_
_entity.id
_entity.type
_entity.pdbx_description
1 polymer ?
#
loop_
_entity_poly.entity_id
_entity_poly.type
_entity_poly.pdbx_seq_one_letter_code
_entity_poly.pdbx_strand_id
1 'polypeptide(L)' 'MATLQDRVSEFTTDAFPNDEISVELLCRDNRGTYTLPYPCCRFDQEWRNFKSDETVTADVIGWRPFINRKKLKQRI' A
#
# COMPACT_ATOMS: atom_id res chain seq x y z
N MET A 1 -19.04 2.36 13.23
CA MET A 1 -18.55 1.05 12.74
C MET A 1 -17.98 1.27 11.36
N ALA A 2 -16.66 1.24 11.18
CA ALA A 2 -16.08 1.36 9.84
C ALA A 2 -16.32 0.03 9.11
N THR A 3 -17.13 0.06 8.06
CA THR A 3 -17.38 -1.10 7.20
C THR A 3 -16.16 -1.35 6.31
N LEU A 4 -16.01 -2.58 5.83
CA LEU A 4 -14.92 -2.99 4.94
C LEU A 4 -14.76 -2.06 3.72
N GLN A 5 -15.87 -1.51 3.24
CA GLN A 5 -15.94 -0.54 2.14
C GLN A 5 -15.27 0.80 2.45
N ASP A 6 -15.43 1.32 3.67
CA ASP A 6 -14.83 2.61 4.08
C ASP A 6 -13.31 2.54 3.99
N ARG A 7 -12.73 1.41 4.42
CA ARG A 7 -11.27 1.18 4.34
C ARG A 7 -10.75 1.04 2.92
N VAL A 8 -11.53 0.46 2.00
CA VAL A 8 -11.10 0.29 0.60
C VAL A 8 -11.14 1.62 -0.14
N SER A 9 -12.10 2.49 0.18
CA SER A 9 -12.18 3.85 -0.37
C SER A 9 -11.00 4.75 0.01
N GLU A 10 -10.24 4.40 1.07
CA GLU A 10 -8.98 5.08 1.42
C GLU A 10 -7.82 4.74 0.47
N PHE A 11 -7.99 3.77 -0.43
CA PHE A 11 -6.97 3.36 -1.40
C PHE A 11 -7.30 3.91 -2.79
N THR A 12 -6.27 4.40 -3.45
CA THR A 12 -6.31 4.81 -4.84
C THR A 12 -6.18 3.57 -5.72
N THR A 13 -7.25 3.23 -6.44
CA THR A 13 -7.29 2.13 -7.40
C THR A 13 -7.28 2.60 -8.86
N ASP A 14 -7.63 3.88 -9.09
CA ASP A 14 -7.82 4.46 -10.43
C ASP A 14 -6.60 5.23 -10.95
N ALA A 15 -5.58 5.43 -10.10
CA ALA A 15 -4.33 6.06 -10.47
C ALA A 15 -3.15 5.20 -10.03
N PHE A 16 -1.95 5.56 -10.45
CA PHE A 16 -0.69 4.97 -9.98
C PHE A 16 0.13 6.04 -9.24
N PRO A 17 0.93 5.66 -8.22
CA PRO A 17 1.82 6.61 -7.57
C PRO A 17 2.94 7.00 -8.55
N ASN A 18 3.56 8.16 -8.33
CA ASN A 18 4.83 8.44 -9.00
C ASN A 18 5.87 7.40 -8.59
N ASP A 19 6.74 7.06 -9.54
CA ASP A 19 7.90 6.21 -9.29
C ASP A 19 8.71 6.78 -8.11
N GLU A 20 9.32 5.88 -7.33
CA GLU A 20 10.14 6.20 -6.15
C GLU A 20 9.41 6.64 -4.86
N ILE A 21 8.07 6.65 -4.82
CA ILE A 21 7.33 6.93 -3.58
C ILE A 21 7.04 5.64 -2.81
N SER A 22 7.23 5.68 -1.49
CA SER A 22 6.82 4.61 -0.57
C SER A 22 5.29 4.60 -0.39
N VAL A 23 4.65 3.48 -0.73
CA VAL A 23 3.21 3.28 -0.67
C VAL A 23 2.84 1.99 0.07
N GLU A 24 1.63 1.96 0.65
CA GLU A 24 0.99 0.74 1.13
C GLU A 24 0.13 0.16 0.01
N LEU A 25 0.34 -1.11 -0.33
CA LEU A 25 -0.43 -1.79 -1.37
C LEU A 25 -1.63 -2.50 -0.77
N LEU A 26 -2.78 -2.34 -1.41
CA LEU A 26 -3.96 -3.16 -1.20
C LEU A 26 -3.90 -4.33 -2.18
N CYS A 27 -3.64 -5.50 -1.62
CA CYS A 27 -3.60 -6.75 -2.34
C CYS A 27 -4.94 -7.48 -2.20
N ARG A 28 -5.32 -8.23 -3.23
CA ARG A 28 -6.47 -9.13 -3.21
C ARG A 28 -5.97 -10.57 -3.21
N ASP A 29 -6.58 -11.39 -2.37
CA ASP A 29 -6.45 -12.85 -2.40
C ASP A 29 -7.84 -13.46 -2.63
N ASN A 30 -7.88 -14.77 -2.84
CA ASN A 30 -9.08 -15.61 -2.87
C ASN A 30 -9.97 -15.46 -1.63
N ARG A 31 -9.41 -14.93 -0.52
CA ARG A 31 -10.11 -14.73 0.76
C ARG A 31 -10.62 -13.30 0.98
N GLY A 32 -10.23 -12.35 0.13
CA GLY A 32 -10.57 -10.94 0.28
C GLY A 32 -9.38 -10.01 0.10
N THR A 33 -9.52 -8.77 0.52
CA THR A 33 -8.50 -7.73 0.36
C THR A 33 -7.69 -7.53 1.64
N TYR A 34 -6.38 -7.46 1.52
CA TYR A 34 -5.45 -7.22 2.63
C TYR A 34 -4.43 -6.16 2.23
N THR A 35 -3.84 -5.50 3.22
CA THR A 35 -2.84 -4.45 2.99
C THR A 35 -1.47 -4.96 3.40
N LEU A 36 -0.44 -4.62 2.63
CA LEU A 36 0.93 -5.00 2.99
C LEU A 36 1.40 -4.14 4.17
N PRO A 37 1.91 -4.74 5.26
CA PRO A 37 2.36 -4.01 6.44
C PRO A 37 3.74 -3.34 6.25
N TYR A 38 4.30 -3.39 5.04
CA TYR A 38 5.59 -2.84 4.68
C TYR A 38 5.47 -1.89 3.48
N PRO A 39 6.33 -0.85 3.42
CA PRO A 39 6.32 0.08 2.29
C PRO A 39 6.79 -0.63 1.02
N CYS A 40 6.07 -0.39 -0.07
CA CYS A 40 6.42 -0.81 -1.41
C CYS A 40 6.57 0.42 -2.32
N CYS A 41 7.24 0.27 -3.45
CA CYS A 41 7.30 1.27 -4.50
C CYS A 41 6.88 0.64 -5.83
N ARG A 42 6.40 1.49 -6.76
CA ARG A 42 6.26 1.10 -8.15
C ARG A 42 7.58 1.41 -8.84
N PHE A 43 8.11 0.42 -9.54
CA PHE A 43 9.35 0.53 -10.30
C PHE A 43 9.22 -0.30 -11.57
N ASP A 44 9.46 0.32 -12.73
CA ASP A 44 9.37 -0.33 -14.04
C ASP A 44 8.04 -1.08 -14.29
N GLN A 45 6.92 -0.47 -13.85
CA GLN A 45 5.57 -1.08 -13.90
C GLN A 45 5.37 -2.32 -13.00
N GLU A 46 6.37 -2.68 -12.20
CA GLU A 46 6.28 -3.72 -11.19
C GLU A 46 6.13 -3.12 -9.79
N TRP A 47 5.53 -3.87 -8.88
CA TRP A 47 5.53 -3.53 -7.46
C TRP A 47 6.72 -4.18 -6.79
N ARG A 48 7.52 -3.41 -6.05
CA ARG A 48 8.70 -3.90 -5.34
C ARG A 48 8.67 -3.47 -3.89
N ASN A 49 9.22 -4.29 -3.01
CA ASN A 49 9.41 -3.97 -1.62
C ASN A 49 10.44 -2.85 -1.50
N PHE A 50 10.08 -1.75 -0.84
CA PHE A 50 10.97 -0.59 -0.72
C PHE A 50 12.25 -0.88 0.08
N LYS A 51 12.24 -1.89 0.95
CA LYS A 51 13.40 -2.28 1.77
C LYS A 51 14.26 -3.37 1.14
N SER A 52 13.63 -4.41 0.61
CA SER A 52 14.34 -5.60 0.11
C SER A 52 14.56 -5.59 -1.41
N ASP A 53 13.94 -4.65 -2.13
CA ASP A 53 13.80 -4.64 -3.60
C ASP A 53 13.08 -5.88 -4.17
N GLU A 54 12.48 -6.71 -3.33
CA GLU A 54 11.78 -7.92 -3.76
C GLU A 54 10.51 -7.59 -4.53
N THR A 55 10.32 -8.23 -5.69
CA THR A 55 9.11 -8.09 -6.50
C THR A 55 7.90 -8.66 -5.77
N VAL A 56 6.86 -7.84 -5.65
CA VAL A 56 5.58 -8.22 -5.07
C VAL A 56 4.80 -9.01 -6.10
N THR A 57 4.59 -10.30 -5.83
CA THR A 57 3.82 -11.23 -6.68
C THR A 57 2.33 -11.26 -6.36
N ALA A 58 1.88 -10.46 -5.39
CA ALA A 58 0.48 -10.38 -5.00
C ALA A 58 -0.35 -9.58 -6.02
N ASP A 59 -1.66 -9.90 -6.11
CA ASP A 59 -2.59 -9.17 -6.97
C ASP A 59 -2.91 -7.80 -6.35
N VAL A 60 -2.23 -6.76 -6.83
CA VAL A 60 -2.38 -5.40 -6.31
C VAL A 60 -3.54 -4.71 -6.99
N ILE A 61 -4.60 -4.44 -6.22
CA ILE A 61 -5.82 -3.78 -6.69
C ILE A 61 -5.86 -2.29 -6.36
N GLY A 62 -4.94 -1.80 -5.52
CA GLY A 62 -4.87 -0.39 -5.13
C GLY A 62 -3.65 -0.07 -4.29
N TRP A 63 -3.43 1.22 -4.04
CA TRP A 63 -2.33 1.71 -3.22
C TRP A 63 -2.72 2.97 -2.47
N ARG A 64 -1.94 3.35 -1.46
CA ARG A 64 -2.01 4.67 -0.82
C ARG A 64 -0.63 5.11 -0.34
N PRO A 65 -0.39 6.41 -0.12
CA PRO A 65 0.87 6.88 0.45
C PRO A 65 1.19 6.21 1.79
N PHE A 66 2.40 5.68 1.96
CA PHE A 66 2.83 5.10 3.24
C PHE A 66 3.01 6.21 4.27
N ILE A 67 2.01 6.41 5.12
CA ILE A 67 2.12 7.36 6.23
C ILE A 67 2.86 6.65 7.37
N ASN A 68 4.13 7.02 7.59
CA ASN A 68 4.90 6.50 8.71
C ASN A 68 4.35 7.03 10.05
N ARG A 69 3.25 6.45 10.53
CA ARG A 69 2.53 6.86 11.75
C ARG A 69 3.37 6.73 13.04
N LYS A 70 4.58 6.15 12.97
CA LYS A 70 5.54 6.15 14.09
C LYS A 70 6.00 7.54 14.54
N LYS A 71 5.72 8.62 13.80
CA LYS A 71 6.03 10.01 14.23
C LYS A 71 4.92 10.73 15.03
N LEU A 72 3.82 10.09 15.38
CA LEU A 72 2.70 10.75 16.11
C LEU A 72 2.61 10.45 17.62
N LYS A 73 3.55 9.68 18.20
CA LYS A 73 3.60 9.43 19.66
C LYS A 73 4.87 9.98 20.34
N GLN A 74 5.42 11.08 19.83
CA GLN A 74 6.59 11.71 20.48
C GLN A 74 6.59 13.24 20.40
N ARG A 75 5.40 13.84 20.42
CA ARG A 75 5.24 15.24 20.80
C ARG A 75 4.02 15.38 21.70
N ILE A 76 4.31 15.88 22.90
CA ILE A 76 3.45 16.27 24.03
C ILE A 76 3.26 15.14 25.05
#